data_AF-A0A7S1DD69-F1
#
_entry.id   AF-A0A7S1DD69-F1
#
_cell.length_a   1.000
_cell.length_b   1.000
_cell.length_c   1.000
_cell.angle_alpha   90.00
_cell.angle_beta   90.00
_cell.angle_gamma   90.00
#
_symmetry.space_group_name_H-M   'P 1'
#
loop_
_entity.id
_entity.type
_entity.pdbx_description
1 polymer ?
#
loop_
_entity_poly.entity_id
_entity_poly.type
_entity_poly.pdbx_seq_one_letter_code
_entity_poly.pdbx_strand_id
1 'polypeptide(L)'
;GVDLRAPTETEGMVFACRDSFYANTRLTLWELVWDEKRGTHVRAEGPPLINATSNLGAVEIGGGPWWNRWKGVSEMKQPMKALVRLPYRIANAQKRLFRKRNDERT
;
A
#
# COMPACT_ATOMS: atom_id res chain seq x y z
N GLY A 1 20.83 11.05 -4.34
CA GLY A 1 20.63 10.52 -2.98
C GLY A 1 21.91 10.63 -2.19
N VAL A 2 21.80 10.73 -0.87
CA VAL A 2 22.88 10.76 0.12
C VAL A 2 23.04 9.35 0.66
N ASP A 3 24.27 8.85 0.73
CA ASP A 3 24.55 7.55 1.32
C ASP A 3 24.59 7.69 2.85
N LEU A 4 23.81 6.87 3.55
CA LEU A 4 23.70 6.84 5.00
C LEU A 4 24.32 5.56 5.58
N ARG A 5 24.92 5.72 6.76
CA ARG A 5 25.43 4.59 7.53
C ARG A 5 24.30 3.92 8.30
N ALA A 6 24.22 2.59 8.19
CA ALA A 6 23.30 1.76 8.95
C ALA A 6 24.08 0.75 9.80
N PRO A 7 23.56 0.35 10.98
CA PRO A 7 24.17 -0.68 11.79
C PRO A 7 24.01 -2.05 11.13
N THR A 8 25.07 -2.84 11.10
CA THR A 8 25.11 -4.23 10.65
C THR A 8 25.64 -5.13 11.77
N GLU A 9 25.23 -6.40 11.78
CA GLU A 9 25.60 -7.35 12.84
C GLU A 9 27.11 -7.59 12.91
N THR A 10 27.81 -7.57 11.77
CA THR A 10 29.21 -7.98 11.65
C THR A 10 30.18 -6.83 11.37
N GLU A 11 29.75 -5.75 10.71
CA GLU A 11 30.65 -4.69 10.21
C GLU A 11 30.43 -3.35 10.93
N GLY A 12 29.48 -3.29 11.87
CA GLY A 12 29.13 -2.05 12.56
C GLY A 12 28.45 -1.04 11.64
N MET A 13 28.86 0.23 11.71
CA MET A 13 28.24 1.33 10.94
C MET A 13 28.81 1.43 9.53
N VAL A 14 28.11 0.89 8.54
CA VAL A 14 28.53 0.88 7.11
C VAL A 14 27.51 1.57 6.21
N PHE A 15 27.95 2.07 5.05
CA PHE A 15 27.06 2.69 4.06
C PHE A 15 26.17 1.63 3.39
N ALA A 16 25.00 1.38 3.98
CA ALA A 16 24.04 0.39 3.51
C ALA A 16 22.64 0.97 3.27
N CYS A 17 22.47 2.29 3.46
CA CYS A 17 21.25 3.03 3.15
C CYS A 17 21.54 4.16 2.16
N ARG A 18 20.56 4.51 1.31
CA ARG A 18 20.64 5.68 0.43
C ARG A 18 19.31 6.39 0.36
N ASP A 19 19.37 7.69 0.59
CA ASP A 19 18.20 8.55 0.75
C ASP A 19 18.14 9.58 -0.36
N SER A 20 16.99 9.76 -0.99
CA SER A 20 16.79 10.83 -1.96
C SER A 20 15.49 11.56 -1.67
N PHE A 21 15.56 12.89 -1.54
CA PHE A 21 14.39 13.77 -1.41
C PHE A 21 13.90 14.30 -2.76
N TYR A 22 14.45 13.78 -3.86
CA TYR A 22 14.05 14.10 -5.22
C TYR A 22 13.34 12.90 -5.84
N ALA A 23 12.07 13.07 -6.20
CA ALA A 23 11.26 12.06 -6.87
C ALA A 23 10.13 12.71 -7.67
N ASN A 24 9.80 12.14 -8.83
CA ASN A 24 8.57 12.52 -9.54
C ASN A 24 7.38 11.78 -8.91
N THR A 25 6.63 12.49 -8.08
CA THR A 25 5.47 12.00 -7.35
C THR A 25 4.19 12.43 -8.06
N ARG A 26 3.23 11.51 -8.20
CA ARG A 26 1.87 11.82 -8.66
C ARG A 26 0.86 11.31 -7.64
N LEU A 27 0.05 12.21 -7.09
CA LEU A 27 -1.05 11.89 -6.20
C LEU A 27 -2.37 12.02 -6.95
N THR A 28 -3.16 10.95 -6.99
CA THR A 28 -4.51 10.99 -7.55
C THR A 28 -5.56 10.58 -6.54
N LEU A 29 -6.63 11.37 -6.41
CA LEU A 29 -7.84 11.02 -5.65
C LEU A 29 -8.98 10.75 -6.63
N TRP A 30 -9.67 9.63 -6.45
CA TRP A 30 -10.74 9.19 -7.34
C TRP A 30 -12.04 9.07 -6.56
N GLU A 31 -13.14 9.52 -7.16
CA GLU A 31 -14.47 9.16 -6.70
C GLU A 31 -14.70 7.67 -6.93
N LEU A 32 -15.36 7.02 -5.97
CA LEU A 32 -15.72 5.62 -6.04
C LEU A 32 -17.24 5.48 -6.09
N VAL A 33 -17.74 4.75 -7.08
CA VAL A 33 -19.16 4.44 -7.28
C VAL A 33 -19.41 2.94 -7.07
N TRP A 34 -20.60 2.59 -6.55
CA TRP A 34 -20.98 1.19 -6.37
C TRP A 34 -21.32 0.55 -7.72
N ASP A 35 -20.59 -0.51 -8.08
CA ASP A 35 -20.89 -1.36 -9.23
C ASP A 35 -21.70 -2.58 -8.75
N GLU A 36 -23.00 -2.56 -9.03
CA GLU A 36 -23.93 -3.64 -8.65
C GLU A 36 -23.54 -5.00 -9.25
N LYS A 37 -23.02 -5.03 -10.48
CA LYS A 37 -22.64 -6.28 -11.17
C LYS A 37 -21.42 -6.91 -10.52
N ARG A 38 -20.46 -6.08 -10.09
CA ARG A 38 -19.22 -6.54 -9.43
C ARG A 38 -19.34 -6.66 -7.91
N GLY A 39 -20.43 -6.13 -7.33
CA GLY A 39 -20.63 -6.05 -5.89
C GLY A 39 -19.48 -5.33 -5.19
N THR A 40 -18.95 -4.27 -5.80
CA THR A 40 -17.79 -3.55 -5.29
C THR A 40 -17.78 -2.09 -5.73
N HIS A 41 -17.07 -1.25 -4.98
CA HIS A 41 -16.80 0.11 -5.40
C HIS A 41 -15.75 0.12 -6.51
N VAL A 42 -16.06 0.79 -7.62
CA VAL A 42 -15.14 1.02 -8.75
C VAL A 42 -14.91 2.52 -8.90
N ARG A 43 -13.84 2.92 -9.60
CA ARG A 43 -13.63 4.34 -9.91
C ARG A 43 -14.78 4.83 -10.79
N ALA A 44 -15.29 6.02 -10.48
CA ALA A 44 -16.20 6.72 -11.39
C ALA A 44 -15.51 6.94 -12.75
N GLU A 45 -16.31 6.95 -13.81
CA GLU A 45 -15.81 7.37 -15.12
C GLU A 45 -15.45 8.87 -15.09
N GLY A 46 -14.41 9.25 -15.83
CA GLY A 46 -13.92 10.62 -15.88
C GLY A 46 -12.54 10.83 -15.23
N PRO A 47 -12.07 12.08 -15.13
CA PRO A 47 -10.79 12.40 -14.52
C PRO A 47 -10.83 12.22 -12.99
N PRO A 48 -9.68 12.04 -12.32
CA PRO A 48 -9.62 12.03 -10.87
C PRO A 48 -10.02 13.40 -10.28
N LEU A 49 -10.63 13.39 -9.09
CA LEU A 49 -10.96 14.58 -8.32
C LEU A 49 -9.72 15.42 -7.97
N ILE A 50 -8.59 14.75 -7.73
CA ILE A 50 -7.28 15.38 -7.52
C ILE A 50 -6.28 14.71 -8.44
N ASN A 51 -5.48 15.49 -9.14
CA ASN A 51 -4.34 15.02 -9.94
C ASN A 51 -3.14 15.94 -9.72
N ALA A 52 -2.45 15.76 -8.60
CA ALA A 52 -1.32 16.59 -8.23
C ALA A 52 -0.01 15.91 -8.62
N THR A 53 0.96 16.70 -9.08
CA THR A 53 2.34 16.27 -9.32
C THR A 53 3.28 17.07 -8.43
N SER A 54 4.37 16.44 -8.02
CA SER A 54 5.45 17.05 -7.27
C SER A 54 6.77 16.44 -7.70
N ASN A 55 7.85 17.23 -7.72
CA ASN A 55 9.22 16.75 -7.85
C ASN A 55 9.88 16.44 -6.49
N LEU A 56 9.09 16.55 -5.42
CA LEU A 56 9.49 16.20 -4.07
C LEU A 56 8.95 14.81 -3.71
N GLY A 57 9.82 14.01 -3.12
CA GLY A 57 9.48 12.73 -2.52
C GLY A 57 10.71 12.12 -1.88
N ALA A 58 10.56 11.61 -0.66
CA ALA A 58 11.60 10.90 0.06
C ALA A 58 11.55 9.41 -0.32
N VAL A 59 12.69 8.87 -0.75
CA VAL A 59 12.89 7.42 -0.91
C VAL A 59 14.13 7.03 -0.13
N GLU A 60 13.95 6.04 0.74
CA GLU A 60 14.98 5.44 1.58
C GLU A 60 15.18 4.02 1.07
N ILE A 61 16.39 3.68 0.61
CA ILE A 61 16.69 2.33 0.12
C ILE A 61 17.75 1.72 1.03
N GLY A 62 17.34 0.73 1.82
CA GLY A 62 18.25 -0.08 2.65
C GLY A 62 18.79 -1.31 1.91
N GLY A 63 19.80 -1.95 2.47
CA GLY A 63 20.30 -3.25 2.01
C GLY A 63 21.09 -3.16 0.70
N GLY A 64 21.91 -2.12 0.56
CA GLY A 64 22.80 -1.98 -0.59
C GLY A 64 23.76 -3.17 -0.75
N PRO A 65 24.46 -3.23 -1.89
CA PRO A 65 24.44 -2.20 -2.94
C PRO A 65 23.32 -2.36 -4.00
N TRP A 66 22.90 -1.23 -4.57
CA TRP A 66 21.66 -1.11 -5.39
C TRP A 66 21.95 -1.09 -6.89
N TRP A 67 22.52 -2.17 -7.42
CA TRP A 67 22.97 -2.29 -8.83
C TRP A 67 21.85 -2.32 -9.86
N ASN A 68 20.63 -2.69 -9.45
CA ASN A 68 19.50 -2.90 -10.35
C ASN A 68 18.41 -1.86 -10.12
N ARG A 69 17.69 -1.51 -11.20
CA ARG A 69 16.47 -0.70 -11.09
C ARG A 69 15.42 -1.49 -10.29
N TRP A 70 15.08 -1.01 -9.10
CA TRP A 70 14.00 -1.56 -8.30
C TRP A 70 12.65 -1.03 -8.77
N LYS A 71 11.64 -1.91 -8.83
CA LYS A 71 10.24 -1.55 -9.09
C LYS A 71 9.36 -2.33 -8.11
N GLY A 72 8.53 -1.63 -7.36
CA GLY A 72 7.55 -2.23 -6.44
C GLY A 72 6.19 -1.56 -6.56
N VAL A 73 5.15 -2.31 -6.23
CA VAL A 73 3.80 -1.77 -5.99
C VAL A 73 3.53 -1.94 -4.50
N SER A 74 3.30 -0.84 -3.79
CA SER A 74 2.93 -0.87 -2.39
C SER A 74 1.41 -0.91 -2.27
N GLU A 75 0.89 -1.90 -1.54
CA GLU A 75 -0.51 -1.99 -1.19
C GLU A 75 -0.67 -2.07 0.33
N MET A 76 -1.54 -1.23 0.89
CA MET A 76 -1.87 -1.33 2.30
C MET A 76 -2.64 -2.64 2.56
N LYS A 77 -2.07 -3.52 3.38
CA LYS A 77 -2.68 -4.82 3.73
C LYS A 77 -3.62 -4.68 4.94
N GLN A 78 -4.43 -5.71 5.18
CA GLN A 78 -5.17 -5.82 6.44
C GLN A 78 -4.21 -6.10 7.61
N PRO A 79 -4.49 -5.63 8.84
CA PRO A 79 -5.69 -4.90 9.26
C PRO A 79 -5.59 -3.36 9.08
N MET A 80 -4.46 -2.85 8.58
CA MET A 80 -4.21 -1.41 8.50
C MET A 80 -5.29 -0.66 7.72
N LYS A 81 -5.74 -1.21 6.59
CA LYS A 81 -6.86 -0.65 5.81
C LYS A 81 -8.12 -0.42 6.65
N ALA A 82 -8.46 -1.35 7.55
CA ALA A 82 -9.63 -1.22 8.41
C ALA A 82 -9.44 -0.13 9.48
N LEU A 83 -8.25 -0.02 10.05
CA LEU A 83 -7.93 0.99 11.06
C LEU A 83 -8.02 2.41 10.52
N VAL A 84 -7.50 2.66 9.31
CA VAL A 84 -7.62 3.98 8.65
C VAL A 84 -8.94 4.16 7.88
N ARG A 85 -9.93 3.28 8.09
CA ARG A 85 -11.27 3.35 7.52
C ARG A 85 -11.29 3.48 5.98
N LEU A 86 -10.29 2.93 5.31
CA LEU A 86 -10.28 2.89 3.85
C LEU A 86 -11.25 1.79 3.39
N PRO A 87 -12.01 2.00 2.30
CA PRO A 87 -12.92 0.98 1.78
C PRO A 87 -12.15 -0.32 1.52
N TYR A 88 -12.61 -1.41 2.13
CA TYR A 88 -11.98 -2.71 2.02
C TYR A 88 -13.03 -3.81 1.82
N ARG A 89 -12.69 -4.79 0.98
CA ARG A 89 -13.53 -5.97 0.76
C ARG A 89 -13.31 -6.95 1.90
N ILE A 90 -14.30 -7.13 2.77
CA ILE A 90 -14.41 -8.36 3.56
C ILE A 90 -14.99 -9.41 2.60
N ALA A 91 -14.13 -10.24 2.00
CA ALA A 91 -14.59 -11.40 1.25
C ALA A 91 -15.20 -12.42 2.22
N ASN A 92 -16.49 -12.26 2.54
CA ASN A 92 -17.40 -13.24 3.12
C ASN A 92 -16.78 -14.37 3.98
N ALA A 93 -16.01 -14.03 5.03
CA ALA A 93 -15.64 -15.01 6.06
C ALA A 93 -16.84 -15.36 6.97
N GLN A 94 -17.89 -14.53 6.96
CA GLN A 94 -19.06 -14.71 7.83
C GLN A 94 -20.01 -15.82 7.37
N LYS A 95 -20.05 -16.22 6.09
CA LYS A 95 -20.97 -17.31 5.65
C LYS A 95 -20.63 -18.68 6.25
N ARG A 96 -19.39 -18.91 6.72
CA ARG A 96 -18.98 -20.17 7.37
C ARG A 96 -19.20 -20.19 8.88
N LEU A 97 -19.09 -19.04 9.55
CA LEU A 97 -19.24 -18.92 11.01
C LEU A 97 -20.70 -18.90 11.48
N PHE A 98 -21.65 -18.49 10.63
CA PHE A 98 -23.08 -18.54 10.95
C PHE A 98 -23.77 -19.84 10.50
N ARG A 99 -23.23 -20.54 9.50
CA ARG A 99 -23.77 -21.85 9.08
C ARG A 99 -23.48 -22.94 10.10
N LYS A 100 -22.31 -22.92 10.77
CA LYS A 100 -21.98 -23.92 11.80
C LYS A 100 -22.80 -23.78 13.09
N ARG A 101 -23.38 -22.60 13.37
CA ARG A 101 -24.14 -22.36 14.61
C ARG A 101 -25.59 -22.83 14.55
N ASN A 102 -26.12 -23.09 13.35
CA ASN A 102 -27.51 -23.53 13.17
C ASN A 102 -27.66 -25.05 12.99
N ASP A 103 -26.59 -25.78 12.68
CA ASP A 103 -26.60 -27.26 12.59
C ASP A 103 -26.37 -27.95 13.95
N GLU A 104 -26.05 -27.21 15.02
CA GLU A 104 -25.81 -27.75 16.38
C GLU A 104 -27.02 -27.53 17.33
N ARG A 105 -28.20 -27.17 16.80
CA ARG A 105 -29.43 -26.90 17.59
C ARG A 105 -30.69 -27.64 17.11
N THR A 106 -30.56 -28.71 16.35
CA THR A 106 -31.65 -29.65 16.05
C THR A 106 -31.31 -31.05 16.51
#